data_AF-L1J9G5-F1
#
_entry.id   AF-L1J9G5-F1
#
_cell.length_a   1.000
_cell.length_b   1.000
_cell.length_c   1.000
_cell.angle_alpha   90.00
_cell.angle_beta   90.00
_cell.angle_gamma   90.00
#
_symmetry.space_group_name_H-M   'P 1'
#
loop_
_entity.id
_entity.type
_entity.pdbx_description
1 polymer ?
#
loop_
_entity_poly.entity_id
_entity_poly.type
_entity_poly.pdbx_seq_one_letter_code
_entity_poly.pdbx_strand_id
1 'polypeptide(L)'
;MIHRTGDSGWNDELRNRIRQVEAHHVAMPPSALSPQESITHILDALRHNDHPLADTGASMLLKMSTDRFKLQLRWMVGTASASALSGVFRNPSSQFHLLMCDYEHSFPSDAYFIDEDRVFLEVQLDSCTAAGQAWSGMLAKLGWELKRAPDGRWLTDFVIWHDFRDEFRPGIGQEEWPRICG
;
A
#
# COMPACT_ATOMS: atom_id res chain seq x y z
N MET A 1 43.77 -20.07 36.68
CA MET A 1 42.50 -20.55 36.09
C MET A 1 41.63 -19.32 35.86
N ILE A 2 41.63 -18.77 34.64
CA ILE A 2 40.91 -17.51 34.32
C ILE A 2 39.60 -17.91 33.67
N HIS A 3 38.48 -17.69 34.37
CA HIS A 3 37.14 -17.86 33.79
C HIS A 3 36.87 -16.72 32.79
N ARG A 4 36.84 -17.05 31.49
CA ARG A 4 36.25 -16.19 30.45
C ARG A 4 34.74 -16.43 30.44
N THR A 5 34.01 -15.63 31.20
CA THR A 5 32.56 -15.48 31.14
C THR A 5 32.27 -14.11 30.54
N GLY A 6 32.09 -14.02 29.23
CA GLY A 6 31.84 -12.72 28.58
C GLY A 6 31.43 -12.70 27.11
N ASP A 7 31.41 -13.83 26.39
CA ASP A 7 31.23 -13.84 24.92
C ASP A 7 29.83 -14.26 24.43
N SER A 8 28.91 -14.69 25.30
CA SER A 8 27.61 -15.20 24.85
C SER A 8 26.57 -14.10 24.59
N GLY A 9 26.48 -13.08 25.45
CA GLY A 9 25.44 -12.04 25.34
C GLY A 9 25.59 -11.13 24.13
N TRP A 10 26.83 -10.83 23.71
CA TRP A 10 27.10 -9.97 22.55
C TRP A 10 26.71 -10.65 21.24
N ASN A 11 26.88 -11.97 21.15
CA ASN A 11 26.48 -12.76 19.99
C ASN A 11 24.96 -12.87 19.85
N ASP A 12 24.22 -12.94 20.96
CA ASP A 12 22.75 -12.98 20.93
C ASP A 12 22.15 -11.62 20.59
N GLU A 13 22.73 -10.52 21.08
CA GLU A 13 22.33 -9.16 20.70
C GLU A 13 22.61 -8.88 19.22
N LEU A 14 23.79 -9.26 18.71
CA LEU A 14 24.13 -9.12 17.30
C LEU A 14 23.21 -9.98 16.42
N ARG A 15 22.90 -11.22 16.80
CA ARG A 15 21.94 -12.08 16.08
C ARG A 15 20.54 -11.51 16.10
N ASN A 16 20.09 -10.91 17.19
CA ASN A 16 18.79 -10.24 17.27
C ASN A 16 18.76 -8.98 16.41
N ARG A 17 19.85 -8.21 16.36
CA ARG A 17 19.98 -7.06 15.45
C ARG A 17 20.03 -7.48 13.99
N ILE A 18 20.73 -8.56 13.66
CA ILE A 18 20.77 -9.13 12.30
C ILE A 18 19.38 -9.65 11.92
N ARG A 19 18.72 -10.43 12.78
CA ARG A 19 17.33 -10.87 12.54
C ARG A 19 16.36 -9.70 12.44
N GLN A 20 16.54 -8.64 13.23
CA GLN A 20 15.79 -7.40 13.06
C GLN A 20 16.09 -6.80 11.69
N VAL A 21 17.34 -6.57 11.32
CA VAL A 21 17.71 -5.99 10.01
C VAL A 21 17.23 -6.84 8.84
N GLU A 22 17.27 -8.17 8.95
CA GLU A 22 16.74 -9.13 7.98
C GLU A 22 15.20 -9.10 7.95
N ALA A 23 14.53 -8.98 9.10
CA ALA A 23 13.08 -8.81 9.16
C ALA A 23 12.62 -7.40 8.68
N HIS A 24 13.48 -6.39 8.76
CA HIS A 24 13.24 -5.06 8.18
C HIS A 24 13.42 -5.04 6.66
N HIS A 25 14.05 -6.09 6.08
CA HIS A 25 14.01 -6.32 4.64
C HIS A 25 12.67 -6.98 4.30
N VAL A 26 11.61 -6.17 4.28
CA VAL A 26 10.43 -6.47 3.47
C VAL A 26 10.94 -6.78 2.06
N ALA A 27 10.86 -8.06 1.67
CA ALA A 27 11.38 -8.54 0.41
C ALA A 27 10.66 -7.80 -0.71
N MET A 28 11.43 -7.16 -1.60
CA MET A 28 10.82 -6.49 -2.73
C MET A 28 10.17 -7.52 -3.65
N PRO A 29 8.99 -7.23 -4.22
CA PRO A 29 8.40 -8.10 -5.21
C PRO A 29 9.34 -8.27 -6.41
N PRO A 30 9.22 -9.40 -7.14
CA PRO A 30 9.97 -9.63 -8.37
C PRO A 30 9.78 -8.49 -9.38
N SER A 31 10.79 -8.23 -10.22
CA SER A 31 10.71 -7.20 -11.27
C SER A 31 9.83 -7.59 -12.46
N ALA A 32 9.44 -8.86 -12.57
CA ALA A 32 8.64 -9.38 -13.67
C ALA A 32 7.13 -9.37 -13.41
N LEU A 33 6.67 -8.74 -12.32
CA LEU A 33 5.23 -8.63 -12.04
C LEU A 33 4.53 -7.77 -13.10
N SER A 34 3.32 -8.16 -13.45
CA SER A 34 2.37 -7.31 -14.16
C SER A 34 1.98 -6.09 -13.30
N PRO A 35 1.39 -5.05 -13.91
CA PRO A 35 0.84 -3.92 -13.17
C PRO A 35 -0.18 -4.34 -12.10
N GLN A 36 -1.12 -5.23 -12.45
CA GLN A 36 -2.16 -5.75 -11.56
C GLN A 36 -1.57 -6.51 -10.37
N GLU A 37 -0.57 -7.37 -10.61
CA GLU A 37 0.11 -8.11 -9.54
C GLU A 37 0.86 -7.17 -8.61
N SER A 38 1.48 -6.10 -9.16
CA SER A 38 2.19 -5.10 -8.37
C SER A 38 1.24 -4.36 -7.43
N ILE A 39 0.09 -3.91 -7.92
CA ILE A 39 -0.96 -3.29 -7.09
C ILE A 39 -1.49 -4.27 -6.05
N THR A 40 -1.79 -5.50 -6.46
CA THR A 40 -2.29 -6.56 -5.56
C THR A 40 -1.30 -6.81 -4.42
N HIS A 41 0.00 -6.85 -4.70
CA HIS A 41 1.03 -7.05 -3.69
C HIS A 41 1.11 -5.88 -2.69
N ILE A 42 0.97 -4.63 -3.17
CA ILE A 42 0.93 -3.45 -2.31
C ILE A 42 -0.31 -3.46 -1.41
N LEU A 43 -1.49 -3.72 -1.99
CA LEU A 43 -2.76 -3.79 -1.26
C LEU A 43 -2.74 -4.90 -0.21
N ASP A 44 -2.20 -6.07 -0.56
CA ASP A 44 -2.09 -7.18 0.39
C ASP A 44 -1.15 -6.87 1.56
N ALA A 45 -0.02 -6.23 1.28
CA ALA A 45 0.90 -5.78 2.31
C ALA A 45 0.25 -4.72 3.23
N LEU A 46 -0.57 -3.81 2.68
CA LEU A 46 -1.28 -2.78 3.45
C LEU A 46 -2.38 -3.38 4.34
N ARG A 47 -3.14 -4.38 3.87
CA ARG A 47 -4.09 -5.12 4.71
C ARG A 47 -3.40 -5.81 5.88
N HIS A 48 -2.21 -6.35 5.64
CA HIS A 48 -1.38 -7.02 6.65
C HIS A 48 -0.25 -6.13 7.15
N ASN A 49 -0.53 -4.84 7.40
CA ASN A 49 0.49 -3.83 7.64
C ASN A 49 1.47 -4.16 8.76
N ASP A 50 1.08 -4.97 9.74
CA ASP A 50 1.92 -5.34 10.89
C ASP A 50 2.58 -6.71 10.78
N HIS A 51 2.54 -7.33 9.61
CA HIS A 51 3.13 -8.64 9.37
C HIS A 51 4.24 -8.57 8.28
N PRO A 52 5.47 -9.05 8.55
CA PRO A 52 5.90 -9.73 9.78
C PRO A 52 6.27 -8.76 10.92
N LEU A 53 6.40 -7.47 10.64
CA LEU A 53 6.73 -6.42 11.61
C LEU A 53 5.76 -5.24 11.48
N ALA A 54 5.73 -4.39 12.51
CA ALA A 54 4.97 -3.14 12.47
C ALA A 54 5.30 -2.29 11.23
N ASP A 55 4.27 -1.71 10.62
CA ASP A 55 4.38 -0.78 9.48
C ASP A 55 5.03 -1.38 8.22
N THR A 56 5.04 -2.71 8.09
CA THR A 56 5.51 -3.43 6.91
C THR A 56 4.75 -3.01 5.65
N GLY A 57 3.42 -2.90 5.71
CA GLY A 57 2.59 -2.52 4.57
C GLY A 57 2.89 -1.12 4.05
N ALA A 58 2.93 -0.14 4.94
CA ALA A 58 3.30 1.23 4.63
C ALA A 58 4.76 1.32 4.13
N SER A 59 5.66 0.51 4.68
CA SER A 59 7.04 0.39 4.18
C SER A 59 7.08 -0.18 2.77
N MET A 60 6.27 -1.19 2.46
CA MET A 60 6.14 -1.76 1.11
C MET A 60 5.64 -0.71 0.14
N LEU A 61 4.56 0.01 0.47
CA LEU A 61 4.04 1.09 -0.36
C LEU A 61 5.14 2.11 -0.68
N LEU A 62 5.87 2.59 0.33
CA LEU A 62 6.96 3.54 0.14
C LEU A 62 8.09 2.99 -0.75
N LYS A 63 8.48 1.72 -0.55
CA LYS A 63 9.50 1.09 -1.39
C LYS A 63 9.02 0.88 -2.84
N MET A 64 7.73 0.63 -3.03
CA MET A 64 7.06 0.45 -4.32
C MET A 64 6.44 1.76 -4.85
N SER A 65 7.05 2.91 -4.53
CA SER A 65 6.59 4.23 -4.96
C SER A 65 7.72 5.03 -5.59
N THR A 66 7.37 5.85 -6.58
CA THR A 66 8.27 6.84 -7.14
C THR A 66 8.56 7.96 -6.13
N ASP A 67 9.63 8.72 -6.35
CA ASP A 67 9.94 9.87 -5.49
C ASP A 67 8.88 10.97 -5.59
N ARG A 68 8.23 11.10 -6.75
CA ARG A 68 7.07 11.97 -6.94
C ARG A 68 5.94 11.59 -5.99
N PHE A 69 5.55 10.32 -5.96
CA PHE A 69 4.46 9.86 -5.08
C PHE A 69 4.84 10.03 -3.60
N LYS A 70 6.07 9.71 -3.21
CA LYS A 70 6.56 9.93 -1.83
C LYS A 70 6.49 11.41 -1.42
N LEU A 71 6.79 12.33 -2.33
CA LEU A 71 6.65 13.77 -2.09
C LEU A 71 5.17 14.17 -1.88
N GLN A 72 4.25 13.61 -2.66
CA GLN A 72 2.81 13.83 -2.47
C GLN A 72 2.34 13.29 -1.11
N LEU A 73 2.75 12.08 -0.74
CA LEU A 73 2.47 11.51 0.60
C LEU A 73 3.00 12.42 1.71
N ARG A 74 4.22 12.95 1.55
CA ARG A 74 4.80 13.91 2.51
C ARG A 74 3.98 15.19 2.63
N TRP A 75 3.41 15.71 1.54
CA TRP A 75 2.54 16.88 1.61
C TRP A 75 1.20 16.59 2.29
N MET A 76 0.66 15.38 2.13
CA MET A 76 -0.59 14.98 2.77
C MET A 76 -0.42 14.69 4.27
N VAL A 77 0.67 14.02 4.67
CA VAL A 77 0.86 13.48 6.03
C VAL A 77 1.94 14.24 6.83
N GLY A 78 2.65 15.18 6.20
CA GLY A 78 3.76 15.94 6.79
C GLY A 78 5.11 15.19 6.78
N THR A 79 5.10 13.88 6.53
CA THR A 79 6.30 13.04 6.40
C THR A 79 6.03 11.84 5.50
N ALA A 80 7.07 11.24 4.95
CA ALA A 80 7.01 10.01 4.15
C ALA A 80 7.64 8.82 4.92
N SER A 81 7.42 8.74 6.23
CA SER A 81 7.82 7.56 7.02
C SER A 81 6.69 6.55 7.09
N ALA A 82 7.05 5.26 7.10
CA ALA A 82 6.08 4.17 7.17
C ALA A 82 5.19 4.30 8.40
N SER A 83 5.77 4.60 9.57
CA SER A 83 5.03 4.73 10.83
C SER A 83 4.01 5.87 10.81
N ALA A 84 4.32 7.01 10.19
CA ALA A 84 3.35 8.10 10.09
C ALA A 84 2.20 7.77 9.13
N LEU A 85 2.51 7.14 7.99
CA LEU A 85 1.49 6.64 7.07
C LEU A 85 0.58 5.61 7.74
N SER A 86 1.16 4.64 8.43
CA SER A 86 0.40 3.68 9.22
C SER A 86 -0.50 4.36 10.24
N GLY A 87 -0.02 5.41 10.93
CA GLY A 87 -0.84 6.19 11.86
C GLY A 87 -2.07 6.81 11.18
N VAL A 88 -1.91 7.37 9.99
CA VAL A 88 -3.02 7.92 9.19
C VAL A 88 -3.97 6.82 8.70
N PHE A 89 -3.44 5.69 8.26
CA PHE A 89 -4.22 4.56 7.74
C PHE A 89 -4.94 3.81 8.87
N ARG A 90 -4.48 3.88 10.12
CA ARG A 90 -5.21 3.31 11.26
C ARG A 90 -6.36 4.17 11.76
N ASN A 91 -6.40 5.46 11.39
CA ASN A 91 -7.44 6.36 11.86
C ASN A 91 -8.76 6.05 11.12
N PRO A 92 -9.82 5.57 11.79
CA PRO A 92 -11.08 5.23 11.12
C PRO A 92 -11.77 6.41 10.44
N SER A 93 -11.44 7.64 10.84
CA SER A 93 -11.92 8.87 10.20
C SER A 93 -11.10 9.29 8.97
N SER A 94 -10.13 8.48 8.55
CA SER A 94 -9.34 8.69 7.35
C SER A 94 -9.90 7.86 6.20
N GLN A 95 -10.02 8.44 5.00
CA GLN A 95 -10.41 7.67 3.81
C GLN A 95 -9.41 6.52 3.54
N PHE A 96 -8.14 6.73 3.86
CA PHE A 96 -7.08 5.73 3.69
C PHE A 96 -7.19 4.55 4.65
N HIS A 97 -8.08 4.62 5.65
CA HIS A 97 -8.33 3.50 6.55
C HIS A 97 -8.79 2.24 5.82
N LEU A 98 -9.53 2.43 4.72
CA LEU A 98 -10.03 1.33 3.91
C LEU A 98 -8.90 0.40 3.42
N LEU A 99 -7.70 0.93 3.18
CA LEU A 99 -6.54 0.14 2.74
C LEU A 99 -6.03 -0.86 3.80
N MET A 100 -6.45 -0.72 5.05
CA MET A 100 -6.12 -1.63 6.15
C MET A 100 -7.31 -2.51 6.58
N CYS A 101 -8.46 -2.37 5.94
CA CYS A 101 -9.65 -3.15 6.24
C CYS A 101 -9.72 -4.43 5.41
N ASP A 102 -10.66 -5.30 5.76
CA ASP A 102 -11.04 -6.44 4.91
C ASP A 102 -11.89 -5.93 3.73
N TYR A 103 -11.38 -6.12 2.52
CA TYR A 103 -12.07 -5.88 1.25
C TYR A 103 -11.63 -6.90 0.21
N GLU A 104 -12.48 -7.11 -0.79
CA GLU A 104 -12.12 -7.74 -2.04
C GLU A 104 -11.72 -6.63 -3.02
N HIS A 105 -10.71 -6.87 -3.86
CA HIS A 105 -10.36 -5.94 -4.92
C HIS A 105 -10.43 -6.61 -6.29
N SER A 106 -10.79 -5.81 -7.29
CA SER A 106 -10.84 -6.24 -8.68
C SER A 106 -10.31 -5.15 -9.62
N PHE A 107 -9.99 -5.56 -10.85
CA PHE A 107 -9.57 -4.68 -11.94
C PHE A 107 -10.68 -4.71 -13.02
N PRO A 108 -11.70 -3.84 -12.91
CA PRO A 108 -12.88 -3.90 -13.79
C PRO A 108 -12.59 -3.52 -15.24
N SER A 109 -11.44 -2.89 -15.51
CA SER A 109 -10.99 -2.49 -16.85
C SER A 109 -9.60 -3.05 -17.15
N ASP A 110 -9.29 -3.22 -18.43
CA ASP A 110 -7.94 -3.55 -18.87
C ASP A 110 -6.93 -2.45 -18.52
N ALA A 111 -5.66 -2.83 -18.41
CA ALA A 111 -4.58 -1.88 -18.16
C ALA A 111 -4.41 -0.93 -19.36
N TYR A 112 -4.46 0.38 -19.10
CA TYR A 112 -4.26 1.42 -20.11
C TYR A 112 -2.81 1.89 -20.11
N PHE A 113 -2.03 1.46 -21.11
CA PHE A 113 -0.63 1.89 -21.27
C PHE A 113 -0.59 3.29 -21.88
N ILE A 114 -0.13 4.27 -21.10
CA ILE A 114 0.05 5.66 -21.53
C ILE A 114 1.26 5.74 -22.47
N ASP A 115 2.33 5.02 -22.11
CA ASP A 115 3.52 4.78 -22.92
C ASP A 115 4.22 3.49 -22.47
N GLU A 116 5.46 3.27 -22.92
CA GLU A 116 6.26 2.07 -22.61
C GLU A 116 6.53 1.88 -21.11
N ASP A 117 6.59 2.98 -20.36
CA ASP A 117 7.00 3.01 -18.95
C ASP A 117 5.88 3.47 -18.01
N ARG A 118 4.68 3.75 -18.52
CA ARG A 118 3.55 4.25 -17.71
C ARG A 118 2.25 3.53 -18.03
N VAL A 119 1.55 3.15 -16.98
CA VAL A 119 0.28 2.44 -17.07
C VAL A 119 -0.71 2.96 -16.04
N PHE A 120 -1.97 3.08 -16.45
CA PHE A 120 -3.08 3.42 -15.58
C PHE A 120 -4.01 2.22 -15.44
N LEU A 121 -4.42 1.92 -14.20
CA LEU A 121 -5.37 0.87 -13.89
C LEU A 121 -6.51 1.40 -13.03
N GLU A 122 -7.70 0.93 -13.33
CA GLU A 122 -8.84 1.06 -12.44
C GLU A 122 -8.82 -0.06 -11.40
N VAL A 123 -8.97 0.30 -10.12
CA VAL A 123 -9.06 -0.65 -9.02
C VAL A 123 -10.36 -0.40 -8.27
N GLN A 124 -11.14 -1.46 -8.07
CA GLN A 124 -12.37 -1.41 -7.31
C GLN A 124 -12.17 -2.16 -6.00
N LEU A 125 -12.61 -1.56 -4.89
CA LEU A 125 -12.63 -2.20 -3.56
C LEU A 125 -14.08 -2.45 -3.16
N ASP A 126 -14.41 -3.70 -2.84
CA ASP A 126 -15.75 -4.17 -2.49
C ASP A 126 -15.77 -4.76 -1.07
N SER A 127 -16.91 -4.66 -0.40
CA SER A 127 -17.11 -5.22 0.93
C SER A 127 -17.05 -6.76 0.92
N CYS A 128 -16.26 -7.35 1.81
CA CYS A 128 -16.11 -8.81 1.94
C CYS A 128 -17.32 -9.52 2.58
N THR A 129 -18.25 -8.82 3.25
CA THR A 129 -19.32 -9.49 4.00
C THR A 129 -20.70 -8.83 3.88
N ALA A 130 -21.71 -9.65 3.56
CA ALA A 130 -23.12 -9.27 3.48
C ALA A 130 -23.87 -9.35 4.82
N ALA A 131 -23.20 -9.69 5.93
CA ALA A 131 -23.86 -9.91 7.22
C ALA A 131 -23.09 -9.25 8.38
N GLY A 132 -23.57 -8.10 8.84
CA GLY A 132 -23.17 -7.49 10.12
C GLY A 132 -22.11 -6.39 10.06
N GLN A 133 -21.54 -6.08 8.89
CA GLN A 133 -20.74 -4.87 8.70
C GLN A 133 -21.62 -3.67 8.28
N ALA A 134 -21.17 -2.46 8.64
CA ALA A 134 -21.85 -1.20 8.32
C ALA A 134 -21.84 -0.89 6.82
N TRP A 135 -20.94 -1.51 6.04
CA TRP A 135 -20.77 -1.24 4.62
C TRP A 135 -21.12 -2.47 3.76
N SER A 136 -21.90 -2.24 2.70
CA SER A 136 -22.24 -3.26 1.70
C SER A 136 -22.01 -2.71 0.29
N GLY A 137 -21.62 -3.58 -0.63
CA GLY A 137 -21.32 -3.20 -2.02
C GLY A 137 -19.92 -2.57 -2.19
N MET A 138 -19.82 -1.68 -3.17
CA MET A 138 -18.56 -1.00 -3.53
C MET A 138 -18.18 0.03 -2.47
N LEU A 139 -16.97 -0.10 -1.93
CA LEU A 139 -16.42 0.78 -0.89
C LEU A 139 -15.66 1.95 -1.49
N ALA A 140 -14.82 1.69 -2.49
CA ALA A 140 -14.04 2.72 -3.15
C ALA A 140 -13.68 2.32 -4.58
N LYS A 141 -13.32 3.34 -5.36
CA LYS A 141 -12.75 3.18 -6.69
C LYS A 141 -11.51 4.04 -6.80
N LEU A 142 -10.45 3.46 -7.35
CA LEU A 142 -9.14 4.09 -7.45
C LEU A 142 -8.71 4.11 -8.91
N GLY A 143 -8.10 5.22 -9.31
CA GLY A 143 -7.30 5.31 -10.51
C GLY A 143 -5.84 5.22 -10.09
N TRP A 144 -5.14 4.17 -10.51
CA TRP A 144 -3.78 3.88 -10.07
C TRP A 144 -2.81 3.99 -11.24
N GLU A 145 -1.94 5.01 -11.21
CA GLU A 145 -0.87 5.18 -12.18
C GLU A 145 0.41 4.53 -11.65
N LEU A 146 1.00 3.64 -12.45
CA LEU A 146 2.30 3.06 -12.19
C LEU A 146 3.31 3.54 -13.22
N LYS A 147 4.54 3.71 -12.77
CA LYS A 147 5.71 4.00 -13.61
C LYS A 147 6.73 2.89 -13.48
N ARG A 148 7.31 2.46 -14.61
CA ARG A 148 8.34 1.45 -14.66
C ARG A 148 9.68 2.02 -14.21
N ALA A 149 10.33 1.32 -13.27
CA ALA A 149 11.67 1.61 -12.82
C ALA A 149 12.71 1.02 -13.80
N PRO A 150 13.98 1.50 -13.78
CA PRO A 150 15.05 0.94 -14.62
C PRO A 150 15.30 -0.56 -14.43
N ASP A 151 14.96 -1.11 -13.26
CA ASP A 151 15.06 -2.54 -12.96
C ASP A 151 13.83 -3.36 -13.42
N GLY A 152 12.85 -2.71 -14.06
CA GLY A 152 11.66 -3.32 -14.63
C GLY A 152 10.44 -3.35 -13.72
N ARG A 153 10.58 -3.03 -12.42
CA ARG A 153 9.45 -2.99 -11.47
C ARG A 153 8.45 -1.88 -11.78
N TRP A 154 7.17 -2.13 -11.53
CA TRP A 154 6.14 -1.08 -11.53
C TRP A 154 6.08 -0.41 -10.16
N LEU A 155 6.26 0.91 -10.13
CA LEU A 155 6.18 1.73 -8.93
C LEU A 155 4.94 2.61 -8.98
N THR A 156 4.28 2.80 -7.84
CA THR A 156 3.18 3.77 -7.71
C THR A 156 3.68 5.18 -7.98
N ASP A 157 3.15 5.83 -9.02
CA ASP A 157 3.44 7.24 -9.32
C ASP A 157 2.32 8.16 -8.86
N PHE A 158 1.07 7.70 -8.97
CA PHE A 158 -0.10 8.47 -8.59
C PHE A 158 -1.30 7.58 -8.25
N VAL A 159 -2.14 8.06 -7.33
CA VAL A 159 -3.41 7.41 -6.97
C VAL A 159 -4.49 8.48 -6.86
N ILE A 160 -5.54 8.33 -7.66
CA ILE A 160 -6.81 9.05 -7.52
C ILE A 160 -7.74 8.14 -6.71
N TRP A 161 -8.47 8.73 -5.76
CA TRP A 161 -9.33 8.01 -4.83
C TRP A 161 -10.74 8.57 -4.89
N HIS A 162 -11.73 7.68 -4.94
CA HIS A 162 -13.12 8.02 -4.71
C HIS A 162 -13.74 7.04 -3.70
N ASP A 163 -14.17 7.58 -2.56
CA ASP A 163 -14.74 6.82 -1.44
C ASP A 163 -16.26 6.85 -1.50
N PHE A 164 -16.90 5.68 -1.48
CA PHE A 164 -18.35 5.55 -1.53
C PHE A 164 -18.99 5.28 -0.17
N ARG A 165 -18.19 5.13 0.90
CA ARG A 165 -18.71 4.95 2.25
C ARG A 165 -19.44 6.21 2.71
N ASP A 166 -20.53 6.03 3.45
CA ASP A 166 -21.49 7.10 3.76
C ASP A 166 -20.86 8.28 4.50
N GLU A 167 -19.88 8.01 5.37
CA GLU A 167 -19.18 9.01 6.16
C GLU A 167 -18.12 9.81 5.38
N PHE A 168 -17.76 9.40 4.16
CA PHE A 168 -16.69 10.02 3.37
C PHE A 168 -17.14 10.74 2.09
N ARG A 169 -18.42 10.62 1.67
CA ARG A 169 -18.91 11.17 0.39
C ARG A 169 -18.68 12.68 0.22
N PRO A 170 -17.84 13.14 -0.73
CA PRO A 170 -17.93 14.50 -1.25
C PRO A 170 -18.56 14.43 -2.65
N GLY A 171 -19.89 14.30 -2.71
CA GLY A 171 -20.75 14.93 -3.74
C GLY A 171 -20.55 14.64 -5.24
N ILE A 172 -19.85 13.59 -5.67
CA ILE A 172 -19.77 13.22 -7.09
C ILE A 172 -20.22 11.75 -7.19
N GLY A 173 -21.42 11.49 -7.72
CA GLY A 173 -21.95 10.13 -7.83
C GLY A 173 -21.10 9.24 -8.75
N GLN A 174 -21.28 7.91 -8.67
CA GLN A 174 -20.62 6.94 -9.58
C GLN A 174 -20.71 7.34 -11.06
N GLU A 175 -21.78 8.04 -11.44
CA GLU A 175 -22.06 8.53 -12.80
C GLU A 175 -21.06 9.55 -13.35
N GLU A 176 -20.30 10.21 -12.48
CA GLU A 176 -19.34 11.26 -12.86
C GLU A 176 -17.89 10.73 -12.98
N TRP A 177 -17.60 9.53 -12.47
CA TRP A 177 -16.29 8.88 -12.62
C TRP A 177 -15.84 8.74 -14.09
N PRO A 178 -16.72 8.32 -15.04
CA PRO A 178 -16.37 8.28 -16.45
C PRO A 178 -16.04 9.65 -17.06
N ARG A 179 -16.41 10.77 -16.42
CA ARG A 179 -16.09 12.13 -16.90
C ARG A 179 -14.74 12.64 -16.40
N ILE A 180 -14.24 12.08 -15.29
CA ILE A 180 -12.97 12.48 -14.67
C ILE A 180 -11.83 11.61 -15.16
N CYS A 181 -12.09 10.31 -15.37
CA CYS A 181 -11.07 9.31 -15.68
C CYS A 181 -11.26 8.61 -17.03
N GLY A 182 -12.35 8.91 -17.76
CA GLY A 182 -12.67 8.35 -19.07
C GLY A 182 -12.37 9.30 -20.22
#